data_AF-A0A7F8QEE9-F1
#
_entry.id   AF-A0A7F8QEE9-F1
#
_cell.length_a   1.000
_cell.length_b   1.000
_cell.length_c   1.000
_cell.angle_alpha   90.00
_cell.angle_beta   90.00
_cell.angle_gamma   90.00
#
_symmetry.space_group_name_H-M   'P 1'
#
loop_
_entity.id
_entity.type
_entity.pdbx_description
1 polymer ?
#
loop_
_entity_poly.entity_id
_entity_poly.type
_entity_poly.pdbx_seq_one_letter_code
_entity_poly.pdbx_strand_id
1 'polypeptide(L)'
;MGREKNDKPLPSAAARPNTFMRGGSSKDLLDNQSQEEQRREMLETVKQLTGGMDVERNSAEVDRNKARESVMKPEIPATSAADKPALSELEMEKKSKSIIDEFLHINDFKEAMQCVEELNAQGLLHVFVRMGVESTLERSQITRDHMGQLLYQLVQSEKLSKQDIFKGFSETLELADDMAIDIPHIWLYLAELVTPMLKEGGISMRELLIEFSKPLLPVGRAGVLLSEILHLLCKQMSHKKVGALWREADLTWKDFLPEGEDVHNFLLEQVSKNKAYTFLFNSCWSVS
;
A
#
# COMPACT_ATOMS: atom_id res chain seq x y z
N MET A 1 -78.11 -8.19 -25.99
CA MET A 1 -78.60 -9.58 -25.83
C MET A 1 -77.38 -10.52 -25.99
N GLY A 2 -77.05 -11.34 -24.98
CA GLY A 2 -76.03 -12.45 -24.96
C GLY A 2 -74.55 -12.03 -25.08
N ARG A 3 -73.60 -12.16 -24.13
CA ARG A 3 -73.12 -13.20 -23.18
C ARG A 3 -72.53 -14.48 -23.82
N GLU A 4 -71.22 -14.66 -23.63
CA GLU A 4 -70.46 -15.86 -23.12
C GLU A 4 -68.96 -15.48 -23.15
N LYS A 5 -68.12 -15.40 -22.09
CA LYS A 5 -67.72 -16.22 -20.92
C LYS A 5 -66.88 -17.47 -21.22
N ASN A 6 -65.59 -17.41 -20.85
CA ASN A 6 -64.77 -18.48 -20.24
C ASN A 6 -63.47 -17.82 -19.74
N ASP A 7 -63.26 -17.56 -18.45
CA ASP A 7 -62.90 -18.41 -17.30
C ASP A 7 -61.39 -18.56 -17.04
N LYS A 8 -61.06 -18.39 -15.76
CA LYS A 8 -59.77 -18.09 -15.08
C LYS A 8 -59.03 -19.41 -14.69
N PRO A 9 -57.76 -19.42 -14.19
CA PRO A 9 -57.44 -18.83 -12.88
C PRO A 9 -56.02 -18.24 -12.66
N LEU A 10 -55.98 -17.35 -11.67
CA LEU A 10 -54.80 -16.86 -10.94
C LEU A 10 -54.35 -17.91 -9.90
N PRO A 11 -53.15 -17.73 -9.31
CA PRO A 11 -53.01 -17.93 -7.87
C PRO A 11 -52.68 -16.64 -7.11
N SER A 12 -53.17 -16.64 -5.87
CA SER A 12 -53.30 -15.56 -4.90
C SER A 12 -52.01 -15.21 -4.17
N ALA A 13 -51.94 -13.95 -3.73
CA ALA A 13 -51.03 -13.42 -2.73
C ALA A 13 -51.28 -13.99 -1.32
N ALA A 14 -50.24 -14.00 -0.47
CA ALA A 14 -50.36 -13.85 0.98
C ALA A 14 -49.05 -13.35 1.65
N ALA A 15 -49.14 -12.15 2.24
CA ALA A 15 -48.61 -11.64 3.52
C ALA A 15 -47.22 -12.04 4.09
N ARG A 16 -46.45 -11.00 4.46
CA ARG A 16 -45.38 -10.92 5.50
C ARG A 16 -46.01 -10.93 6.93
N PRO A 17 -45.32 -11.19 8.10
CA PRO A 17 -44.04 -10.57 8.53
C PRO A 17 -43.10 -11.32 9.56
N ASN A 18 -41.96 -10.66 9.89
CA ASN A 18 -41.09 -10.68 11.11
C ASN A 18 -39.88 -11.66 11.32
N THR A 19 -38.68 -11.05 11.36
CA THR A 19 -37.66 -10.91 12.44
C THR A 19 -37.03 -12.08 13.24
N PHE A 20 -35.67 -12.07 13.30
CA PHE A 20 -34.66 -12.74 14.17
C PHE A 20 -34.45 -14.26 13.97
N MET A 21 -33.22 -14.81 13.81
CA MET A 21 -32.14 -14.89 14.81
C MET A 21 -30.74 -15.08 14.18
N ARG A 22 -29.77 -14.44 14.85
CA ARG A 22 -28.32 -14.56 14.74
C ARG A 22 -27.86 -15.90 15.35
N GLY A 23 -27.24 -16.78 14.56
CA GLY A 23 -26.65 -18.05 15.03
C GLY A 23 -25.14 -18.05 14.79
N GLY A 24 -24.38 -17.43 15.69
CA GLY A 24 -22.93 -17.60 15.77
C GLY A 24 -22.64 -18.92 16.50
N SER A 25 -21.94 -19.82 15.82
CA SER A 25 -21.64 -21.17 16.28
C SER A 25 -20.75 -21.13 17.52
N SER A 26 -21.24 -21.63 18.67
CA SER A 26 -20.46 -21.82 19.91
C SER A 26 -19.21 -22.69 19.74
N LYS A 27 -19.03 -23.33 18.58
CA LYS A 27 -17.87 -24.16 18.27
C LYS A 27 -16.59 -23.36 18.03
N ASP A 28 -16.71 -22.17 17.41
CA ASP A 28 -15.54 -21.33 17.11
C ASP A 28 -14.97 -20.64 18.36
N LEU A 29 -15.78 -20.47 19.41
CA LEU A 29 -15.34 -19.91 20.68
C LEU A 29 -14.54 -20.91 21.53
N LEU A 30 -14.85 -22.20 21.44
CA LEU A 30 -14.16 -23.24 22.20
C LEU A 30 -12.77 -23.55 21.63
N ASP A 31 -12.64 -23.53 20.29
CA ASP A 31 -11.35 -23.74 19.62
C ASP A 31 -10.39 -22.54 19.85
N ASN A 32 -10.92 -21.32 19.94
CA ASN A 32 -10.11 -20.13 20.25
C ASN A 32 -9.62 -20.12 21.71
N GLN A 33 -10.45 -20.61 22.65
CA GLN A 33 -10.10 -20.68 24.07
C GLN A 33 -9.00 -21.73 24.34
N SER A 34 -9.04 -22.87 23.63
CA SER A 34 -8.02 -23.91 23.74
C SER A 34 -6.65 -23.47 23.19
N GLN A 35 -6.63 -22.70 22.09
CA GLN A 35 -5.39 -22.11 21.57
C GLN A 35 -4.80 -21.04 22.49
N GLU A 36 -5.65 -20.28 23.19
CA GLU A 36 -5.19 -19.23 24.09
C GLU A 36 -4.61 -19.80 25.40
N GLU A 37 -5.17 -20.91 25.91
CA GLU A 37 -4.59 -21.67 27.03
C GLU A 37 -3.23 -22.28 26.66
N GLN A 38 -3.10 -22.89 25.48
CA GLN A 38 -1.82 -23.42 25.01
C GLN A 38 -0.76 -22.32 24.84
N ARG A 39 -1.14 -21.13 24.37
CA ARG A 39 -0.23 -19.96 24.30
C ARG A 39 0.21 -19.49 25.68
N ARG A 40 -0.68 -19.45 26.67
CA ARG A 40 -0.32 -19.07 28.05
C ARG A 40 0.63 -20.07 28.69
N GLU A 41 0.40 -21.36 28.50
CA GLU A 41 1.24 -22.43 29.05
C GLU A 41 2.64 -22.41 28.42
N MET A 42 2.72 -22.14 27.11
CA MET A 42 3.99 -21.93 26.42
C MET A 42 4.74 -20.70 26.96
N LEU A 43 4.04 -19.59 27.24
CA LEU A 43 4.64 -18.38 27.81
C LEU A 43 5.12 -18.58 29.24
N GLU A 44 4.41 -19.34 30.07
CA GLU A 44 4.88 -19.71 31.42
C GLU A 44 6.10 -20.62 31.38
N THR A 45 6.13 -21.57 30.45
CA THR A 45 7.29 -22.44 30.23
C THR A 45 8.52 -21.64 29.84
N VAL A 46 8.37 -20.65 28.95
CA VAL A 46 9.46 -19.73 28.58
C VAL A 46 9.91 -18.91 29.79
N LYS A 47 8.98 -18.42 30.61
CA LYS A 47 9.30 -17.62 31.81
C LYS A 47 10.05 -18.42 32.88
N GLN A 48 9.81 -19.73 32.99
CA GLN A 48 10.58 -20.63 33.86
C GLN A 48 11.98 -20.95 33.32
N LEU A 49 12.15 -21.01 31.99
CA LEU A 49 13.43 -21.31 31.37
C LEU A 49 14.37 -20.09 31.31
N THR A 50 13.84 -18.86 31.33
CA THR A 50 14.65 -17.63 31.19
C THR A 50 14.97 -16.92 32.49
N GLY A 51 14.68 -17.51 33.67
CA GLY A 51 15.17 -17.00 34.97
C GLY A 51 14.86 -15.52 35.24
N GLY A 52 13.61 -15.21 35.60
CA GLY A 52 13.19 -13.85 35.93
C GLY A 52 13.98 -13.23 37.09
N MET A 53 14.62 -12.09 36.84
CA MET A 53 15.15 -11.18 37.86
C MET A 53 14.10 -10.12 38.15
N ASP A 54 13.33 -10.31 39.23
CA ASP A 54 12.54 -9.26 39.86
C ASP A 54 13.45 -8.48 40.83
N VAL A 55 13.53 -7.16 40.69
CA VAL A 55 14.05 -6.27 41.74
C VAL A 55 13.07 -5.11 41.90
N GLU A 56 12.09 -5.29 42.79
CA GLU A 56 11.47 -4.20 43.54
C GLU A 56 12.20 -4.03 44.87
N ARG A 57 12.59 -2.79 45.22
CA ARG A 57 12.74 -2.41 46.63
C ARG A 57 12.49 -0.92 46.86
N ASN A 58 11.40 -0.65 47.58
CA ASN A 58 11.04 0.60 48.24
C ASN A 58 12.16 1.19 49.12
N SER A 59 12.25 2.52 49.17
CA SER A 59 12.36 3.25 50.44
C SER A 59 11.93 4.70 50.34
N ALA A 60 11.37 5.16 51.46
CA ALA A 60 10.55 6.34 51.66
C ALA A 60 11.32 7.67 51.81
N GLU A 61 10.51 8.73 51.82
CA GLU A 61 10.78 10.16 51.98
C GLU A 61 11.59 10.57 53.22
N VAL A 62 12.22 11.76 53.20
CA VAL A 62 12.01 12.92 54.11
C VAL A 62 12.98 14.08 53.76
N ASP A 63 12.40 15.14 53.21
CA ASP A 63 12.36 16.54 53.70
C ASP A 63 13.62 17.43 53.93
N ARG A 64 13.49 18.67 53.42
CA ARG A 64 14.02 19.97 53.88
C ARG A 64 15.54 20.22 53.95
N ASN A 65 16.04 21.12 53.07
CA ASN A 65 16.25 22.52 53.46
C ASN A 65 16.71 23.44 52.33
N LYS A 66 16.28 24.70 52.47
CA LYS A 66 16.34 25.84 51.55
C LYS A 66 17.47 26.77 52.00
N ALA A 67 18.37 27.16 51.10
CA ALA A 67 19.18 28.37 51.27
C ALA A 67 19.47 28.99 49.90
N ARG A 68 19.01 30.23 49.73
CA ARG A 68 19.34 31.13 48.63
C ARG A 68 20.68 31.77 48.94
N GLU A 69 21.54 31.93 47.94
CA GLU A 69 22.27 33.19 47.78
C GLU A 69 22.66 33.41 46.31
N SER A 70 22.38 34.62 45.87
CA SER A 70 22.62 35.20 44.54
C SER A 70 24.06 35.73 44.49
N VAL A 71 24.70 35.72 43.32
CA VAL A 71 25.37 36.89 42.71
C VAL A 71 26.15 36.51 41.43
N MET A 72 25.93 37.34 40.40
CA MET A 72 26.67 37.64 39.16
C MET A 72 27.06 36.57 38.13
N LYS A 73 26.32 36.67 37.03
CA LYS A 73 26.61 36.35 35.63
C LYS A 73 27.80 37.16 35.05
N PRO A 74 28.49 36.61 34.02
CA PRO A 74 28.55 37.34 32.73
C PRO A 74 28.01 36.49 31.56
N GLU A 75 27.15 37.12 30.72
CA GLU A 75 26.84 36.72 29.32
C GLU A 75 28.16 36.57 28.53
N ILE A 76 28.34 35.63 27.59
CA ILE A 76 27.72 35.51 26.24
C ILE A 76 27.79 34.02 25.74
N PRO A 77 27.21 33.65 24.57
CA PRO A 77 25.91 33.03 24.36
C PRO A 77 25.97 31.50 24.11
N ALA A 78 25.01 30.77 24.69
CA ALA A 78 24.68 29.42 24.24
C ALA A 78 23.73 29.51 23.04
N THR A 79 24.13 28.97 21.89
CA THR A 79 23.29 28.16 20.98
C THR A 79 24.17 27.64 19.84
N SER A 80 24.95 26.60 20.07
CA SER A 80 25.11 25.59 19.02
C SER A 80 23.97 24.60 19.27
N ALA A 81 22.91 24.71 18.49
CA ALA A 81 21.97 23.61 18.35
C ALA A 81 22.80 22.37 18.08
N ALA A 82 22.65 21.33 18.91
CA ALA A 82 23.22 20.05 18.61
C ALA A 82 22.58 19.62 17.28
N ASP A 83 23.34 19.68 16.19
CA ASP A 83 23.00 19.01 14.95
C ASP A 83 22.78 17.55 15.32
N LYS A 84 21.51 17.11 15.36
CA LYS A 84 21.19 15.69 15.32
C LYS A 84 22.02 15.13 14.16
N PRO A 85 22.81 14.05 14.34
CA PRO A 85 23.47 13.44 13.21
C PRO A 85 22.37 13.10 12.20
N ALA A 86 22.45 13.71 11.02
CA ALA A 86 21.56 13.38 9.92
C ALA A 86 21.72 11.88 9.69
N LEU A 87 20.60 11.14 9.72
CA LEU A 87 20.60 9.71 9.48
C LEU A 87 21.32 9.45 8.15
N SER A 88 22.33 8.58 8.13
CA SER A 88 22.99 8.23 6.88
C SER A 88 22.10 7.34 6.03
N GLU A 89 22.31 7.32 4.71
CA GLU A 89 21.54 6.45 3.81
C GLU A 89 21.69 4.97 4.17
N LEU A 90 22.90 4.51 4.52
CA LEU A 90 23.14 3.13 4.96
C LEU A 90 22.40 2.77 6.25
N GLU A 91 22.27 3.71 7.19
CA GLU A 91 21.47 3.48 8.39
C GLU A 91 19.98 3.48 8.07
N MET A 92 19.55 4.33 7.14
CA MET A 92 18.17 4.37 6.65
C MET A 92 17.78 3.04 5.99
N GLU A 93 18.64 2.46 5.15
CA GLU A 93 18.42 1.15 4.52
C GLU A 93 18.25 0.05 5.56
N LYS A 94 19.15 0.00 6.56
CA LYS A 94 19.09 -1.01 7.64
C LYS A 94 17.79 -0.90 8.45
N LYS A 95 17.41 0.32 8.83
CA LYS A 95 16.17 0.55 9.59
C LYS A 95 14.94 0.23 8.74
N SER A 96 14.91 0.68 7.48
CA SER A 96 13.82 0.41 6.55
C SER A 96 13.61 -1.08 6.37
N LYS A 97 14.70 -1.84 6.13
CA LYS A 97 14.65 -3.29 6.02
C LYS A 97 14.06 -3.96 7.26
N SER A 98 14.48 -3.54 8.45
CA SER A 98 13.94 -4.06 9.71
C SER A 98 12.42 -3.85 9.82
N ILE A 99 11.95 -2.63 9.55
CA ILE A 99 10.52 -2.28 9.59
C ILE A 99 9.73 -3.10 8.56
N ILE A 100 10.26 -3.21 7.34
CA ILE A 100 9.60 -3.95 6.25
C ILE A 100 9.53 -5.44 6.57
N ASP A 101 10.62 -6.06 7.04
CA ASP A 101 10.63 -7.48 7.35
C ASP A 101 9.66 -7.80 8.52
N GLU A 102 9.58 -6.94 9.53
CA GLU A 102 8.61 -7.08 10.62
C GLU A 102 7.16 -6.90 10.15
N PHE A 103 6.90 -5.84 9.37
CA PHE A 103 5.60 -5.61 8.76
C PHE A 103 5.13 -6.80 7.92
N LEU A 104 6.01 -7.35 7.08
CA LEU A 104 5.65 -8.49 6.23
C LEU A 104 5.46 -9.79 7.01
N HIS A 105 6.01 -9.89 8.22
CA HIS A 105 5.83 -11.05 9.10
C HIS A 105 4.51 -10.98 9.88
N ILE A 106 4.18 -9.81 10.44
CA ILE A 106 3.06 -9.62 11.38
C ILE A 106 1.83 -9.01 10.70
N ASN A 107 2.01 -8.31 9.59
CA ASN A 107 0.99 -7.56 8.84
C ASN A 107 0.28 -6.47 9.67
N ASP A 108 1.00 -5.85 10.61
CA ASP A 108 0.49 -4.73 11.40
C ASP A 108 0.79 -3.39 10.70
N PHE A 109 -0.21 -2.87 9.99
CA PHE A 109 -0.12 -1.59 9.31
C PHE A 109 0.05 -0.40 10.26
N LYS A 110 -0.55 -0.45 11.45
CA LYS A 110 -0.49 0.67 12.39
C LYS A 110 0.91 0.81 12.95
N GLU A 111 1.49 -0.31 13.36
CA GLU A 111 2.86 -0.35 13.85
C GLU A 111 3.84 0.08 12.76
N ALA A 112 3.74 -0.49 11.55
CA ALA A 112 4.63 -0.13 10.44
C ALA A 112 4.57 1.38 10.11
N MET A 113 3.37 1.97 10.08
CA MET A 113 3.22 3.41 9.87
C MET A 113 3.86 4.24 10.98
N GLN A 114 3.72 3.80 12.24
CA GLN A 114 4.33 4.47 13.38
C GLN A 114 5.86 4.37 13.34
N CYS A 115 6.41 3.19 13.05
CA CYS A 115 7.87 3.02 12.91
C CYS A 115 8.45 3.92 11.81
N VAL A 116 7.76 4.08 10.67
CA VAL A 116 8.21 4.98 9.59
C VAL A 116 8.19 6.44 10.03
N GLU A 117 7.17 6.86 10.79
CA GLU A 117 7.11 8.22 11.36
C GLU A 117 8.27 8.47 12.33
N GLU A 118 8.59 7.48 13.17
CA GLU A 118 9.67 7.56 14.17
C GLU A 118 11.08 7.58 13.55
N LEU A 119 11.24 7.21 12.26
CA LEU A 119 12.51 7.38 11.56
C LEU A 119 12.95 8.84 11.54
N ASN A 120 12.01 9.79 11.49
CA ASN A 120 12.24 11.24 11.42
C ASN A 120 13.34 11.60 10.40
N ALA A 121 13.32 10.93 9.25
CA ALA A 121 14.38 10.91 8.24
C ALA A 121 14.01 11.78 7.02
N GLN A 122 13.75 13.07 7.26
CA GLN A 122 13.34 14.00 6.22
C GLN A 122 14.34 14.00 5.06
N GLY A 123 13.85 13.78 3.84
CA GLY A 123 14.67 13.74 2.62
C GLY A 123 15.28 12.37 2.27
N LEU A 124 15.17 11.36 3.16
CA LEU A 124 15.62 9.98 2.90
C LEU A 124 14.49 8.96 2.83
N LEU A 125 13.24 9.38 2.96
CA LEU A 125 12.08 8.48 2.96
C LEU A 125 11.89 7.70 1.65
N HIS A 126 12.34 8.23 0.50
CA HIS A 126 12.46 7.47 -0.74
C HIS A 126 13.28 6.17 -0.62
N VAL A 127 14.24 6.09 0.31
CA VAL A 127 15.02 4.88 0.59
C VAL A 127 14.12 3.80 1.19
N PHE A 128 13.18 4.16 2.06
CA PHE A 128 12.20 3.20 2.59
C PHE A 128 11.35 2.61 1.45
N VAL A 129 10.92 3.46 0.52
CA VAL A 129 10.17 3.03 -0.67
C VAL A 129 11.00 2.07 -1.53
N ARG A 130 12.25 2.44 -1.87
CA ARG A 130 13.17 1.57 -2.63
C ARG A 130 13.33 0.21 -1.97
N MET A 131 13.65 0.19 -0.67
CA MET A 131 13.80 -1.06 0.08
C MET A 131 12.51 -1.89 0.08
N GLY A 132 11.34 -1.24 0.16
CA GLY A 132 10.04 -1.89 0.10
C GLY A 132 9.79 -2.57 -1.25
N VAL A 133 10.09 -1.87 -2.35
CA VAL A 133 9.97 -2.40 -3.71
C VAL A 133 10.92 -3.58 -3.90
N GLU A 134 12.22 -3.38 -3.69
CA GLU A 134 13.25 -4.41 -3.91
C GLU A 134 13.03 -5.67 -3.08
N SER A 135 12.62 -5.52 -1.82
CA SER A 135 12.40 -6.67 -0.94
C SER A 135 11.16 -7.49 -1.28
N THR A 136 10.20 -6.93 -2.05
CA THR A 136 8.88 -7.57 -2.27
C THR A 136 8.57 -7.91 -3.72
N LEU A 137 9.27 -7.30 -4.68
CA LEU A 137 8.96 -7.40 -6.11
C LEU A 137 8.82 -8.85 -6.60
N GLU A 138 9.73 -9.73 -6.19
CA GLU A 138 9.75 -11.14 -6.58
C GLU A 138 9.11 -12.08 -5.55
N ARG A 139 8.48 -11.55 -4.50
CA ARG A 139 7.75 -12.35 -3.52
C ARG A 139 6.33 -12.68 -4.02
N SER A 140 5.46 -13.13 -3.13
CA SER A 140 4.08 -13.47 -3.49
C SER A 140 3.25 -12.24 -3.87
N GLN A 141 2.19 -12.43 -4.64
CA GLN A 141 1.21 -11.37 -4.95
C GLN A 141 0.64 -10.71 -3.70
N ILE A 142 0.34 -11.50 -2.65
CA ILE A 142 -0.18 -10.98 -1.38
C ILE A 142 0.86 -10.07 -0.71
N THR A 143 2.15 -10.45 -0.76
CA THR A 143 3.24 -9.63 -0.23
C THR A 143 3.36 -8.29 -0.95
N ARG A 144 3.26 -8.29 -2.28
CA ARG A 144 3.24 -7.04 -3.07
C ARG A 144 2.02 -6.18 -2.78
N ASP A 145 0.82 -6.77 -2.68
CA ASP A 145 -0.38 -6.02 -2.34
C ASP A 145 -0.25 -5.37 -0.95
N HIS A 146 0.19 -6.11 0.07
CA HIS A 146 0.43 -5.54 1.41
C HIS A 146 1.43 -4.38 1.38
N MET A 147 2.54 -4.51 0.67
CA MET A 147 3.52 -3.43 0.51
C MET A 147 2.91 -2.21 -0.20
N GLY A 148 2.21 -2.42 -1.31
CA GLY A 148 1.51 -1.34 -2.02
C GLY A 148 0.44 -0.65 -1.15
N GLN A 149 -0.30 -1.41 -0.33
CA GLN A 149 -1.24 -0.84 0.64
C GLN A 149 -0.55 -0.03 1.73
N LEU A 150 0.62 -0.47 2.22
CA LEU A 150 1.38 0.26 3.25
C LEU A 150 1.87 1.60 2.70
N LEU A 151 2.50 1.58 1.52
CA LEU A 151 2.93 2.80 0.83
C LEU A 151 1.75 3.75 0.62
N TYR A 152 0.57 3.23 0.27
CA TYR A 152 -0.61 4.04 0.04
C TYR A 152 -1.07 4.72 1.34
N GLN A 153 -1.13 3.99 2.45
CA GLN A 153 -1.53 4.55 3.74
C GLN A 153 -0.52 5.60 4.25
N LEU A 154 0.77 5.40 3.98
CA LEU A 154 1.80 6.38 4.29
C LEU A 154 1.63 7.67 3.48
N VAL A 155 1.30 7.57 2.19
CA VAL A 155 0.99 8.75 1.35
C VAL A 155 -0.31 9.42 1.79
N GLN A 156 -1.36 8.65 2.04
CA GLN A 156 -2.67 9.15 2.46
C GLN A 156 -2.59 9.88 3.81
N SER A 157 -1.69 9.45 4.71
CA SER A 157 -1.44 10.10 6.00
C SER A 157 -0.32 11.14 5.96
N GLU A 158 0.13 11.54 4.77
CA GLU A 158 1.16 12.56 4.54
C GLU A 158 2.54 12.24 5.18
N LYS A 159 2.76 10.98 5.58
CA LYS A 159 4.05 10.49 6.11
C LYS A 159 5.07 10.25 5.00
N LEU A 160 4.60 9.96 3.78
CA LEU A 160 5.40 9.93 2.57
C LEU A 160 4.91 10.99 1.59
N SER A 161 5.84 11.71 0.98
CA SER A 161 5.51 12.60 -0.13
C SER A 161 5.39 11.81 -1.43
N LYS A 162 4.67 12.36 -2.42
CA LYS A 162 4.64 11.79 -3.77
C LYS A 162 6.02 11.69 -4.40
N GLN A 163 6.90 12.64 -4.09
CA GLN A 163 8.28 12.65 -4.57
C GLN A 163 9.09 11.50 -3.99
N ASP A 164 8.83 11.09 -2.74
CA ASP A 164 9.46 9.90 -2.16
C ASP A 164 9.02 8.62 -2.90
N ILE A 165 7.75 8.53 -3.31
CA ILE A 165 7.26 7.44 -4.14
C ILE A 165 7.97 7.43 -5.50
N PHE A 166 7.96 8.54 -6.24
CA PHE A 166 8.58 8.59 -7.56
C PHE A 166 10.07 8.26 -7.51
N LYS A 167 10.80 8.87 -6.56
CA LYS A 167 12.22 8.62 -6.39
C LYS A 167 12.51 7.19 -5.96
N GLY A 168 11.71 6.61 -5.05
CA GLY A 168 11.91 5.25 -4.56
C GLY A 168 11.67 4.16 -5.61
N PHE A 169 10.83 4.42 -6.61
CA PHE A 169 10.62 3.50 -7.74
C PHE A 169 11.57 3.73 -8.93
N SER A 170 12.23 4.89 -9.01
CA SER A 170 13.00 5.31 -10.22
C SER A 170 14.04 4.28 -10.64
N GLU A 171 14.92 3.87 -9.72
CA GLU A 171 16.00 2.91 -10.01
C GLU A 171 15.43 1.56 -10.49
N THR A 172 14.37 1.06 -9.85
CA THR A 172 13.72 -0.19 -10.28
C THR A 172 13.07 -0.06 -11.65
N LEU A 173 12.43 1.08 -11.97
CA LEU A 173 11.82 1.32 -13.27
C LEU A 173 12.85 1.43 -14.40
N GLU A 174 13.98 2.08 -14.13
CA GLU A 174 15.10 2.19 -15.08
C GLU A 174 15.69 0.82 -15.45
N LEU A 175 15.74 -0.10 -14.48
CA LEU A 175 16.24 -1.46 -14.67
C LEU A 175 15.17 -2.48 -15.11
N ALA A 176 13.89 -2.08 -15.16
CA ALA A 176 12.77 -3.02 -15.33
C ALA A 176 12.79 -3.78 -16.66
N ASP A 177 13.27 -3.18 -17.75
CA ASP A 177 13.37 -3.87 -19.05
C ASP A 177 14.44 -4.96 -19.04
N ASP A 178 15.58 -4.71 -18.38
CA ASP A 178 16.62 -5.72 -18.17
C ASP A 178 16.12 -6.82 -17.23
N MET A 179 15.43 -6.45 -16.14
CA MET A 179 14.82 -7.40 -15.21
C MET A 179 13.76 -8.29 -15.88
N ALA A 180 13.10 -7.82 -16.94
CA ALA A 180 12.11 -8.60 -17.66
C ALA A 180 12.68 -9.85 -18.33
N ILE A 181 14.01 -9.91 -18.53
CA ILE A 181 14.71 -11.09 -19.06
C ILE A 181 14.60 -12.26 -18.06
N ASP A 182 14.84 -11.99 -16.79
CA ASP A 182 14.82 -13.00 -15.72
C ASP A 182 13.45 -13.13 -15.05
N ILE A 183 12.65 -12.06 -15.08
CA ILE A 183 11.35 -11.96 -14.41
C ILE A 183 10.27 -11.61 -15.46
N PRO A 184 9.69 -12.62 -16.15
CA PRO A 184 8.74 -12.38 -17.25
C PRO A 184 7.48 -11.57 -16.87
N HIS A 185 7.12 -11.54 -15.59
CA HIS A 185 5.94 -10.84 -15.05
C HIS A 185 6.28 -9.53 -14.32
N ILE A 186 7.49 -8.98 -14.50
CA ILE A 186 7.96 -7.79 -13.79
C ILE A 186 6.99 -6.61 -13.89
N TRP A 187 6.38 -6.40 -15.06
CA TRP A 187 5.44 -5.31 -15.30
C TRP A 187 4.16 -5.46 -14.47
N LEU A 188 3.62 -6.67 -14.35
CA LEU A 188 2.50 -6.97 -13.47
C LEU A 188 2.90 -6.76 -12.01
N TYR A 189 4.10 -7.18 -11.61
CA TYR A 189 4.57 -7.06 -10.23
C TYR A 189 4.74 -5.59 -9.80
N LEU A 190 5.31 -4.77 -10.69
CA LEU A 190 5.37 -3.31 -10.50
C LEU A 190 3.96 -2.71 -10.43
N ALA A 191 3.06 -3.10 -11.33
CA ALA A 191 1.69 -2.62 -11.31
C ALA A 191 0.95 -2.97 -10.01
N GLU A 192 1.19 -4.15 -9.43
CA GLU A 192 0.60 -4.57 -8.15
C GLU A 192 1.05 -3.69 -6.98
N LEU A 193 2.31 -3.26 -6.95
CA LEU A 193 2.83 -2.33 -5.94
C LEU A 193 2.26 -0.91 -6.09
N VAL A 194 2.04 -0.47 -7.34
CA VAL A 194 1.73 0.92 -7.67
C VAL A 194 0.23 1.21 -7.69
N THR A 195 -0.60 0.25 -8.15
CA THR A 195 -2.05 0.44 -8.30
C THR A 195 -2.76 0.97 -7.05
N PRO A 196 -2.40 0.56 -5.81
CA PRO A 196 -2.98 1.14 -4.60
C PRO A 196 -2.85 2.67 -4.49
N MET A 197 -1.82 3.29 -5.09
CA MET A 197 -1.66 4.76 -5.11
C MET A 197 -2.81 5.49 -5.79
N LEU A 198 -3.56 4.82 -6.67
CA LEU A 198 -4.67 5.43 -7.44
C LEU A 198 -5.99 5.42 -6.68
N LYS A 199 -6.00 4.97 -5.42
CA LYS A 199 -7.15 5.09 -4.52
C LYS A 199 -7.34 6.53 -4.05
N GLU A 200 -8.50 6.81 -3.49
CA GLU A 200 -8.87 8.14 -2.99
C GLU A 200 -7.92 8.62 -1.88
N GLY A 201 -7.36 9.82 -2.02
CA GLY A 201 -6.35 10.35 -1.10
C GLY A 201 -4.92 9.89 -1.41
N GLY A 202 -4.71 9.12 -2.48
CA GLY A 202 -3.39 8.82 -3.02
C GLY A 202 -2.92 9.84 -4.08
N ILE A 203 -2.28 9.33 -5.13
CA ILE A 203 -1.72 10.11 -6.24
C ILE A 203 -2.72 10.13 -7.40
N SER A 204 -2.86 11.28 -8.07
CA SER A 204 -3.74 11.39 -9.23
C SER A 204 -3.25 10.50 -10.39
N MET A 205 -4.18 9.95 -11.18
CA MET A 205 -3.84 9.10 -12.32
C MET A 205 -2.89 9.79 -13.30
N ARG A 206 -3.16 11.06 -13.64
CA ARG A 206 -2.28 11.83 -14.53
C ARG A 206 -0.85 11.88 -14.00
N GLU A 207 -0.69 12.33 -12.75
CA GLU A 207 0.62 12.55 -12.14
C GLU A 207 1.39 11.23 -12.02
N LEU A 208 0.75 10.17 -11.51
CA LEU A 208 1.37 8.87 -11.35
C LEU A 208 1.85 8.30 -12.69
N LEU A 209 0.97 8.26 -13.69
CA LEU A 209 1.29 7.63 -14.98
C LEU A 209 2.33 8.43 -15.77
N ILE A 210 2.30 9.76 -15.72
CA ILE A 210 3.33 10.59 -16.36
C ILE A 210 4.69 10.37 -15.70
N GLU A 211 4.78 10.43 -14.37
CA GLU A 211 6.06 10.28 -13.66
C GLU A 211 6.66 8.89 -13.86
N PHE A 212 5.85 7.83 -13.73
CA PHE A 212 6.32 6.45 -13.94
C PHE A 212 6.70 6.14 -15.39
N SER A 213 6.18 6.89 -16.35
CA SER A 213 6.50 6.69 -17.77
C SER A 213 7.83 7.31 -18.18
N LYS A 214 8.33 8.33 -17.47
CA LYS A 214 9.58 9.02 -17.82
C LYS A 214 10.78 8.06 -18.01
N PRO A 215 11.10 7.15 -17.08
CA PRO A 215 12.20 6.20 -17.29
C PRO A 215 11.89 5.11 -18.34
N LEU A 216 10.61 4.88 -18.65
CA LEU A 216 10.17 3.78 -19.51
C LEU A 216 9.95 4.18 -20.98
N LEU A 217 9.79 5.48 -21.26
CA LEU A 217 9.61 6.00 -22.61
C LEU A 217 10.82 5.72 -23.53
N PRO A 218 12.09 5.94 -23.10
CA PRO A 218 13.25 5.67 -23.95
C PRO A 218 13.39 4.21 -24.38
N VAL A 219 12.89 3.28 -23.56
CA VAL A 219 12.93 1.83 -23.82
C VAL A 219 11.61 1.30 -24.41
N GLY A 220 10.62 2.17 -24.66
CA GLY A 220 9.34 1.78 -25.25
C GLY A 220 8.48 0.89 -24.37
N ARG A 221 8.62 0.96 -23.04
CA ARG A 221 7.90 0.10 -22.07
C ARG A 221 6.82 0.79 -21.26
N ALA A 222 6.69 2.11 -21.38
CA ALA A 222 5.67 2.88 -20.63
C ALA A 222 4.25 2.32 -20.85
N GLY A 223 3.85 2.12 -22.11
CA GLY A 223 2.55 1.53 -22.44
C GLY A 223 2.32 0.14 -21.84
N VAL A 224 3.37 -0.68 -21.67
CA VAL A 224 3.28 -2.04 -21.11
C VAL A 224 2.92 -1.97 -19.63
N LEU A 225 3.65 -1.19 -18.83
CA LEU A 225 3.34 -0.99 -17.41
C LEU A 225 1.94 -0.38 -17.21
N LEU A 226 1.60 0.65 -18.00
CA LEU A 226 0.30 1.31 -17.94
C LEU A 226 -0.85 0.35 -18.23
N SER A 227 -0.66 -0.56 -19.18
CA SER A 227 -1.65 -1.60 -19.49
C SER A 227 -1.93 -2.44 -18.25
N GLU A 228 -0.89 -2.96 -17.60
CA GLU A 228 -1.00 -3.77 -16.37
C GLU A 228 -1.73 -3.00 -15.25
N ILE A 229 -1.38 -1.73 -15.01
CA ILE A 229 -2.07 -0.88 -14.01
C ILE A 229 -3.56 -0.73 -14.33
N LEU A 230 -3.90 -0.39 -15.57
CA LEU A 230 -5.30 -0.23 -15.99
C LEU A 230 -6.09 -1.53 -15.87
N HIS A 231 -5.48 -2.67 -16.15
CA HIS A 231 -6.10 -3.97 -15.95
C HIS A 231 -6.38 -4.27 -14.47
N LEU A 232 -5.41 -4.01 -13.58
CA LEU A 232 -5.61 -4.18 -12.15
C LEU A 232 -6.72 -3.28 -11.62
N LEU A 233 -6.79 -2.02 -12.07
CA LEU A 233 -7.91 -1.14 -11.74
C LEU A 233 -9.24 -1.72 -12.22
N CYS A 234 -9.33 -2.26 -13.43
CA CYS A 234 -10.55 -2.89 -13.94
C CYS A 234 -10.97 -4.14 -13.16
N LYS A 235 -10.04 -4.82 -12.48
CA LYS A 235 -10.37 -5.91 -11.55
C LYS A 235 -10.95 -5.38 -10.23
N GLN A 236 -10.51 -4.21 -9.79
CA GLN A 236 -10.93 -3.60 -8.51
C GLN A 236 -12.20 -2.74 -8.66
N MET A 237 -12.45 -2.17 -9.84
CA MET A 237 -13.58 -1.30 -10.12
C MET A 237 -14.09 -1.47 -11.55
N SER A 238 -15.31 -0.99 -11.83
CA SER A 238 -15.90 -1.14 -13.16
C SER A 238 -15.07 -0.46 -14.26
N HIS A 239 -15.06 -1.08 -15.44
CA HIS A 239 -14.52 -0.52 -16.68
C HIS A 239 -14.95 0.94 -16.90
N LYS A 240 -16.24 1.24 -16.75
CA LYS A 240 -16.77 2.61 -16.88
C LYS A 240 -16.08 3.62 -15.96
N LYS A 241 -15.75 3.23 -14.72
CA LYS A 241 -15.07 4.09 -13.74
C LYS A 241 -13.61 4.32 -14.14
N VAL A 242 -12.88 3.28 -14.54
CA VAL A 242 -11.49 3.41 -15.02
C VAL A 242 -11.43 4.32 -16.26
N GLY A 243 -12.38 4.18 -17.18
CA GLY A 243 -12.45 5.02 -18.39
C GLY A 243 -12.87 6.46 -18.10
N ALA A 244 -13.56 6.72 -16.98
CA ALA A 244 -13.79 8.08 -16.50
C ALA A 244 -12.50 8.69 -15.93
N LEU A 245 -11.79 7.96 -15.07
CA LEU A 245 -10.51 8.40 -14.51
C LEU A 245 -9.47 8.71 -15.60
N TRP A 246 -9.37 7.87 -16.63
CA TRP A 246 -8.48 8.10 -17.77
C TRP A 246 -8.80 9.41 -18.50
N ARG A 247 -10.09 9.66 -18.78
CA ARG A 247 -10.55 10.87 -19.48
C ARG A 247 -10.42 12.12 -18.62
N GLU A 248 -10.72 12.03 -17.33
CA GLU A 248 -10.55 13.11 -16.36
C GLU A 248 -9.07 13.47 -16.15
N ALA A 249 -8.20 12.46 -16.22
CA ALA A 249 -6.77 12.63 -16.24
C ALA A 249 -6.26 13.19 -17.58
N ASP A 250 -7.11 13.36 -18.60
CA ASP A 250 -6.80 13.90 -19.93
C ASP A 250 -5.44 13.39 -20.46
N LEU A 251 -5.37 12.06 -20.52
CA LEU A 251 -4.25 11.27 -21.00
C LEU A 251 -4.54 10.70 -22.39
N THR A 252 -3.52 10.61 -23.23
CA THR A 252 -3.58 9.86 -24.49
C THR A 252 -2.49 8.80 -24.54
N TRP A 253 -2.76 7.67 -25.19
CA TRP A 253 -1.76 6.60 -25.36
C TRP A 253 -0.53 7.07 -26.12
N LYS A 254 -0.66 8.09 -26.98
CA LYS A 254 0.48 8.69 -27.69
C LYS A 254 1.53 9.28 -26.73
N ASP A 255 1.14 9.65 -25.51
CA ASP A 255 2.07 10.16 -24.49
C ASP A 255 2.98 9.05 -23.93
N PHE A 256 2.63 7.78 -24.17
CA PHE A 256 3.22 6.60 -23.51
C PHE A 256 3.77 5.56 -24.50
N LEU A 257 3.75 5.87 -25.79
CA LEU A 257 4.26 5.01 -26.85
C LEU A 257 5.39 5.69 -27.63
N PRO A 258 6.40 4.94 -28.08
CA PRO A 258 7.40 5.38 -29.04
C PRO A 258 6.82 6.17 -30.24
N GLU A 259 7.58 7.13 -30.74
CA GLU A 259 7.19 7.93 -31.90
C GLU A 259 6.96 7.02 -33.13
N GLY A 260 5.80 7.18 -33.77
CA GLY A 260 5.42 6.38 -34.94
C GLY A 260 4.78 5.02 -34.60
N GLU A 261 4.72 4.62 -33.34
CA GLU A 261 3.97 3.43 -32.95
C GLU A 261 2.47 3.65 -33.11
N ASP A 262 1.82 2.74 -33.82
CA ASP A 262 0.39 2.79 -34.03
C ASP A 262 -0.34 2.29 -32.76
N VAL A 263 -1.10 3.20 -32.15
CA VAL A 263 -1.81 2.93 -30.90
C VAL A 263 -2.78 1.75 -31.07
N HIS A 264 -3.40 1.57 -32.25
CA HIS A 264 -4.37 0.49 -32.47
C HIS A 264 -3.69 -0.87 -32.39
N ASN A 265 -2.59 -1.02 -33.13
CA ASN A 265 -1.79 -2.22 -33.16
C ASN A 265 -1.20 -2.53 -31.79
N PHE A 266 -0.67 -1.52 -31.08
CA PHE A 266 -0.16 -1.69 -29.72
C PHE A 266 -1.25 -2.27 -28.81
N LEU A 267 -2.44 -1.66 -28.78
CA LEU A 267 -3.53 -2.16 -27.95
C LEU A 267 -3.94 -3.56 -28.36
N LEU A 268 -3.95 -3.88 -29.66
CA LEU A 268 -4.40 -5.18 -30.20
C LEU A 268 -3.47 -6.27 -29.68
N GLU A 269 -2.17 -5.97 -29.66
CA GLU A 269 -1.16 -6.83 -29.09
C GLU A 269 -1.42 -7.06 -27.59
N GLN A 270 -1.71 -6.02 -26.80
CA GLN A 270 -2.04 -6.19 -25.39
C GLN A 270 -3.27 -7.08 -25.17
N VAL A 271 -4.35 -6.86 -25.93
CA VAL A 271 -5.54 -7.73 -25.88
C VAL A 271 -5.25 -9.17 -26.26
N SER A 272 -4.37 -9.37 -27.24
CA SER A 272 -3.96 -10.72 -27.65
C SER A 272 -3.22 -11.46 -26.52
N LYS A 273 -2.40 -10.74 -25.74
CA LYS A 273 -1.66 -11.28 -24.60
C LYS A 273 -2.60 -11.64 -23.44
N ASN A 274 -3.62 -10.82 -23.19
CA ASN A 274 -4.63 -11.14 -22.19
C ASN A 274 -5.96 -10.47 -22.54
N LYS A 275 -7.00 -11.30 -22.76
CA LYS A 275 -8.34 -10.83 -23.14
C LYS A 275 -8.96 -9.88 -22.11
N ALA A 276 -8.48 -9.86 -20.87
CA ALA A 276 -8.93 -8.88 -19.89
C ALA A 276 -8.58 -7.42 -20.28
N TYR A 277 -7.63 -7.22 -21.21
CA TYR A 277 -7.32 -5.91 -21.79
C TYR A 277 -8.33 -5.41 -22.83
N THR A 278 -9.39 -6.18 -23.15
CA THR A 278 -10.44 -5.75 -24.11
C THR A 278 -11.05 -4.39 -23.74
N PHE A 279 -10.95 -4.00 -22.47
CA PHE A 279 -11.31 -2.68 -21.99
C PHE A 279 -10.47 -1.54 -22.58
N LEU A 280 -9.15 -1.71 -22.72
CA LEU A 280 -8.24 -0.67 -23.21
C LEU A 280 -8.69 -0.16 -24.59
N PHE A 281 -9.15 -1.07 -25.44
CA PHE A 281 -9.83 -0.71 -26.69
C PHE A 281 -11.10 0.09 -26.46
N ASN A 282 -12.07 -0.47 -25.75
CA ASN A 282 -13.42 0.09 -25.76
C ASN A 282 -13.55 1.42 -25.01
N SER A 283 -12.60 1.77 -24.14
CA SER A 283 -12.73 2.94 -23.26
C SER A 283 -11.61 3.96 -23.35
N CYS A 284 -10.42 3.57 -23.81
CA CYS A 284 -9.35 4.54 -24.09
C CYS A 284 -9.25 4.91 -25.58
N TRP A 285 -9.72 4.05 -26.50
CA TRP A 285 -9.70 4.34 -27.94
C TRP A 285 -10.84 5.27 -28.41
N SER A 286 -12.02 5.20 -27.78
CA SER A 286 -13.23 5.88 -28.29
C SER A 286 -13.17 7.41 -28.25
N VAL A 287 -12.05 8.02 -27.83
CA VAL A 287 -11.87 9.48 -27.71
C VAL A 287 -10.44 9.94 -28.11
N SER A 288 -9.68 9.17 -28.89
CA SER A 288 -8.43 9.66 -29.52
C SER A 288 -8.62 9.92 -31.01
#